data_AF-A0A7Y4QFS8-F1
#
_entry.id   AF-A0A7Y4QFS8-F1
#
_cell.length_a   1.000
_cell.length_b   1.000
_cell.length_c   1.000
_cell.angle_alpha   90.00
_cell.angle_beta   90.00
_cell.angle_gamma   90.00
#
_symmetry.space_group_name_H-M   'P 1'
#
loop_
_entity.id
_entity.type
_entity.pdbx_description
1 polymer ?
#
loop_
_entity_poly.entity_id
_entity_poly.type
_entity_poly.pdbx_seq_one_letter_code
_entity_poly.pdbx_strand_id
1 'polypeptide(L)'
;MTFTPHEKHSEMRKQLWAILHEGKGMTGHAFDLFLIILIIASLALLPLEFIPQLSAYHDTLALIEIFTAVLFSLEYGLRIYSAPDRAKYLFSFYGLVDFFSIAPFYLGFLGTQYVRVLRLLRILRVAKRGEIEAAASEDEAEQ
;
A
#
# COMPACT_ATOMS: atom_id res chain seq x y z
N MET A 1 12.89 -33.80 -25.54
CA MET A 1 13.38 -32.67 -24.72
C MET A 1 12.76 -31.40 -25.28
N THR A 2 11.61 -31.00 -24.75
CA THR A 2 10.96 -29.73 -25.11
C THR A 2 11.03 -28.82 -23.89
N PHE A 3 12.01 -27.92 -23.89
CA PHE A 3 11.99 -26.76 -23.00
C PHE A 3 10.84 -25.86 -23.45
N THR A 4 9.73 -25.87 -22.71
CA THR A 4 8.65 -24.89 -22.85
C THR A 4 9.03 -23.63 -22.06
N PRO A 5 9.25 -22.47 -22.69
CA PRO A 5 9.72 -21.28 -21.99
C PRO A 5 8.57 -20.45 -21.36
N HIS A 6 7.50 -21.10 -20.86
CA HIS A 6 6.28 -20.38 -20.45
C HIS A 6 5.85 -20.52 -18.98
N GLU A 7 6.51 -21.36 -18.16
CA GLU A 7 6.09 -21.60 -16.76
C GLU A 7 6.71 -20.65 -15.72
N LYS A 8 7.81 -19.95 -16.05
CA LYS A 8 8.49 -19.10 -15.06
C LYS A 8 7.64 -17.91 -14.60
N HIS A 9 6.78 -17.40 -15.48
CA HIS A 9 5.90 -16.27 -15.17
C HIS A 9 4.75 -16.63 -14.24
N SER A 10 4.25 -17.87 -14.23
CA SER A 10 3.19 -18.29 -13.30
C SER A 10 3.76 -18.48 -11.90
N GLU A 11 4.92 -19.11 -11.77
CA GLU A 11 5.55 -19.38 -10.47
C GLU A 11 6.08 -18.10 -9.79
N MET A 12 6.70 -17.18 -10.55
CA MET A 12 7.15 -15.91 -9.98
C MET A 12 5.98 -15.02 -9.54
N ARG A 13 4.85 -15.05 -10.26
CA ARG A 13 3.63 -14.32 -9.86
C ARG A 13 2.97 -14.93 -8.63
N LYS A 14 2.93 -16.26 -8.52
CA LYS A 14 2.44 -16.96 -7.32
C LYS A 14 3.31 -16.67 -6.10
N GLN A 15 4.63 -16.70 -6.25
CA GLN A 15 5.56 -16.35 -5.15
C GLN A 15 5.41 -14.88 -4.73
N LEU A 16 5.31 -13.95 -5.67
CA LEU A 16 5.03 -12.54 -5.37
C LEU A 16 3.68 -12.38 -4.67
N TRP A 17 2.65 -13.10 -5.11
CA TRP A 17 1.35 -13.09 -4.46
C TRP A 17 1.43 -13.62 -3.02
N ALA A 18 2.08 -14.76 -2.79
CA ALA A 18 2.26 -15.32 -1.45
C ALA A 18 3.00 -14.35 -0.51
N ILE A 19 4.07 -13.70 -0.98
CA ILE A 19 4.82 -12.71 -0.18
C ILE A 19 3.98 -11.45 0.09
N LEU A 20 3.21 -10.98 -0.90
CA LEU A 20 2.44 -9.73 -0.82
C LEU A 20 1.06 -9.86 -0.16
N HIS A 21 0.49 -11.07 -0.10
CA HIS A 21 -0.88 -11.34 0.39
C HIS A 21 -0.92 -12.26 1.61
N GLU A 22 -0.15 -13.34 1.61
CA GLU A 22 -0.22 -14.32 2.69
C GLU A 22 0.70 -13.95 3.86
N GLY A 23 1.66 -13.03 3.65
CA GLY A 23 2.59 -12.58 4.69
C GLY A 23 3.45 -13.70 5.28
N LYS A 24 3.45 -14.89 4.67
CA LYS A 24 4.15 -16.07 5.19
C LYS A 24 5.64 -15.98 4.89
N GLY A 25 6.44 -15.92 5.95
CA GLY A 25 7.90 -15.91 5.91
C GLY A 25 8.52 -14.56 6.30
N MET A 26 9.78 -14.60 6.71
CA MET A 26 10.51 -13.46 7.30
C MET A 26 10.54 -12.21 6.40
N THR A 27 10.51 -12.40 5.08
CA THR A 27 10.49 -11.34 4.07
C THR A 27 9.13 -10.63 3.97
N GLY A 28 8.02 -11.36 4.16
CA GLY A 28 6.66 -10.80 4.14
C GLY A 28 6.45 -9.86 5.32
N HIS A 29 6.81 -10.31 6.53
CA HIS A 29 6.73 -9.48 7.74
C HIS A 29 7.63 -8.23 7.67
N ALA A 30 8.84 -8.34 7.11
CA ALA A 30 9.72 -7.17 6.94
C ALA A 30 9.13 -6.13 5.97
N PHE A 31 8.53 -6.60 4.87
CA PHE A 31 7.85 -5.73 3.91
C PHE A 31 6.62 -5.05 4.53
N ASP A 32 5.85 -5.82 5.30
CA ASP A 32 4.70 -5.31 6.02
C ASP A 32 5.07 -4.26 7.07
N LEU A 33 6.10 -4.51 7.86
CA LEU A 33 6.63 -3.56 8.84
C LEU A 33 7.15 -2.30 8.15
N PHE A 34 7.89 -2.43 7.04
CA PHE A 34 8.37 -1.31 6.25
C PHE A 34 7.21 -0.42 5.78
N LEU A 35 6.13 -1.01 5.26
CA LEU A 35 4.95 -0.27 4.85
C LEU A 35 4.23 0.40 6.02
N ILE A 36 4.14 -0.24 7.19
CA ILE A 36 3.56 0.38 8.40
C ILE A 36 4.37 1.62 8.79
N ILE A 37 5.70 1.50 8.85
CA ILE A 37 6.60 2.61 9.16
C ILE A 37 6.40 3.76 8.15
N LEU A 38 6.28 3.43 6.85
CA LEU A 38 6.06 4.42 5.80
C LEU A 38 4.71 5.14 5.95
N ILE A 39 3.66 4.41 6.36
CA ILE A 39 2.33 4.98 6.64
C ILE A 39 2.41 5.93 7.84
N ILE A 40 2.99 5.49 8.96
CA ILE A 40 3.11 6.31 10.18
C ILE A 40 3.93 7.56 9.89
N ALA A 41 5.07 7.43 9.19
CA ALA A 41 5.89 8.55 8.78
C ALA A 41 5.11 9.52 7.88
N SER A 42 4.34 9.01 6.91
CA SER A 42 3.49 9.85 6.06
C SER A 42 2.40 10.59 6.84
N LEU A 43 1.82 9.97 7.86
CA LEU A 43 0.80 10.59 8.71
C LEU A 43 1.41 11.65 9.65
N ALA A 44 2.62 11.39 10.16
CA ALA A 44 3.34 12.34 11.02
C ALA A 44 3.68 13.65 10.29
N LEU A 45 3.85 13.62 8.97
CA LEU A 45 4.14 14.82 8.15
C LEU A 45 2.92 15.72 7.95
N LEU A 46 1.68 15.21 8.08
CA LEU A 46 0.47 16.00 7.87
C LEU A 46 0.36 17.24 8.77
N PRO A 47 0.50 17.15 10.11
CA PRO A 47 0.42 18.32 10.97
C PRO A 47 1.56 19.32 10.72
N LEU A 48 2.73 18.86 10.27
CA LEU A 48 3.89 19.73 9.99
C LEU A 48 3.61 20.69 8.83
N GLU A 49 2.80 20.31 7.85
CA GLU A 49 2.44 21.17 6.71
C GLU A 49 1.62 22.40 7.14
N PHE A 50 0.94 22.35 8.29
CA PHE A 50 0.10 23.44 8.80
C PHE A 50 0.84 24.42 9.73
N ILE A 51 2.11 24.18 10.03
CA ILE A 51 2.93 25.03 10.92
C ILE A 51 3.62 26.13 10.08
N PRO A 52 3.23 27.42 10.19
CA PRO A 52 3.78 28.49 9.36
C PRO A 52 5.29 28.70 9.50
N GLN A 53 5.83 28.40 10.69
CA GLN A 53 7.26 28.51 11.00
C GLN A 53 8.10 27.48 10.23
N LEU A 54 7.49 26.43 9.69
CA LEU A 54 8.15 25.39 8.93
C LEU A 54 8.13 25.66 7.42
N SER A 55 7.81 26.89 7.01
CA SER A 55 7.62 27.24 5.61
C SER A 55 8.85 27.03 4.72
N ALA A 56 10.05 27.15 5.29
CA ALA A 56 11.31 26.82 4.60
C ALA A 56 11.45 25.34 4.23
N TYR A 57 10.64 24.45 4.83
CA TYR A 57 10.66 23.01 4.58
C TYR A 57 9.48 22.54 3.73
N HIS A 58 8.61 23.44 3.24
CA HIS A 58 7.45 23.05 2.43
C HIS A 58 7.85 22.22 1.20
N ASP A 59 8.92 22.60 0.50
CA ASP A 59 9.41 21.88 -0.67
C ASP A 59 9.91 20.47 -0.29
N THR A 60 10.60 20.35 0.85
CA THR A 60 11.07 19.06 1.37
C THR A 60 9.91 18.16 1.78
N LEU A 61 8.91 18.70 2.47
CA LEU A 61 7.70 17.96 2.86
C LEU A 61 6.91 17.50 1.63
N ALA A 62 6.78 18.35 0.61
CA ALA A 62 6.16 18.00 -0.66
C ALA A 62 6.95 16.91 -1.41
N LEU A 63 8.28 16.95 -1.40
CA LEU A 63 9.12 15.92 -2.00
C LEU A 63 8.93 14.57 -1.31
N ILE A 64 8.89 14.54 0.02
CA ILE A 64 8.63 13.30 0.79
C ILE A 64 7.22 12.77 0.49
N GLU A 65 6.24 13.66 0.35
CA GLU A 65 4.89 13.27 -0.05
C GLU A 65 4.87 12.62 -1.44
N ILE A 66 5.52 13.22 -2.44
CA ILE A 66 5.63 12.64 -3.78
C ILE A 66 6.33 11.29 -3.72
N PHE A 67 7.45 11.20 -2.99
CA PHE A 67 8.20 9.96 -2.85
C PHE A 67 7.37 8.83 -2.22
N THR A 68 6.68 9.12 -1.11
CA THR A 68 5.80 8.15 -0.44
C THR A 68 4.64 7.73 -1.33
N ALA A 69 4.02 8.66 -2.07
CA ALA A 69 2.95 8.35 -3.01
C ALA A 69 3.42 7.46 -4.18
N VAL A 70 4.62 7.70 -4.71
CA VAL A 70 5.22 6.85 -5.75
C VAL A 70 5.47 5.44 -5.22
N LEU A 71 6.06 5.30 -4.03
CA LEU A 71 6.28 3.99 -3.40
C LEU A 71 4.98 3.21 -3.23
N PHE A 72 3.93 3.86 -2.73
CA PHE A 72 2.62 3.23 -2.57
C PHE A 72 1.94 2.91 -3.90
N SER A 73 2.16 3.72 -4.93
CA SER A 73 1.64 3.43 -6.27
C SER A 73 2.34 2.20 -6.88
N LEU A 74 3.65 2.06 -6.68
CA LEU A 74 4.41 0.87 -7.09
C LEU A 74 3.94 -0.37 -6.34
N GLU A 75 3.72 -0.25 -5.03
CA GLU A 75 3.19 -1.34 -4.21
C GLU A 75 1.80 -1.80 -4.68
N TYR A 76 0.88 -0.87 -4.91
CA TYR A 76 -0.43 -1.19 -5.47
C TYR A 76 -0.33 -1.85 -6.86
N GLY A 77 0.54 -1.33 -7.73
CA GLY A 77 0.79 -1.90 -9.06
C GLY A 77 1.37 -3.32 -8.99
N LEU A 78 2.32 -3.57 -8.08
CA LEU A 78 2.88 -4.90 -7.83
C LEU A 78 1.82 -5.89 -7.37
N ARG A 79 0.90 -5.46 -6.49
CA ARG A 79 -0.23 -6.29 -6.02
C ARG A 79 -1.22 -6.62 -7.13
N ILE A 80 -1.57 -5.65 -7.97
CA ILE A 80 -2.41 -5.92 -9.15
C ILE A 80 -1.70 -6.89 -10.11
N TYR A 81 -0.40 -6.72 -10.31
CA TYR A 81 0.37 -7.57 -11.22
C TYR A 81 0.48 -9.02 -10.71
N SER A 82 0.72 -9.21 -9.40
CA SER A 82 0.81 -10.52 -8.77
C SER A 82 -0.55 -11.20 -8.59
N ALA A 83 -1.65 -10.45 -8.57
CA ALA A 83 -3.00 -10.99 -8.43
C ALA A 83 -3.32 -12.08 -9.47
N PRO A 84 -3.88 -13.23 -9.03
CA PRO A 84 -4.37 -14.28 -9.93
C PRO A 84 -5.43 -13.76 -10.88
N ASP A 85 -6.36 -12.95 -10.36
CA ASP A 85 -7.38 -12.23 -11.13
C ASP A 85 -7.30 -10.73 -10.77
N ARG A 86 -6.82 -9.94 -11.72
CA ARG A 86 -6.59 -8.50 -11.56
C ARG A 86 -7.89 -7.72 -11.38
N ALA A 87 -8.92 -8.08 -12.13
CA ALA A 87 -10.20 -7.39 -12.08
C ALA A 87 -10.88 -7.66 -10.74
N LYS A 88 -10.87 -8.92 -10.29
CA LYS A 88 -11.38 -9.29 -8.98
C LYS A 88 -10.63 -8.60 -7.85
N TYR A 89 -9.30 -8.44 -7.97
CA TYR A 89 -8.54 -7.69 -6.96
C TYR A 89 -8.91 -6.20 -6.93
N LEU A 90 -8.99 -5.54 -8.09
CA LEU A 90 -9.33 -4.10 -8.16
C LEU A 90 -10.67 -3.78 -7.47
N PHE A 91 -11.66 -4.67 -7.60
CA PHE A 91 -12.98 -4.52 -6.98
C PHE A 91 -13.10 -5.20 -5.60
N SER A 92 -12.02 -5.79 -5.09
CA SER A 92 -12.01 -6.32 -3.72
C SER A 92 -11.90 -5.21 -2.69
N PHE A 93 -12.30 -5.49 -1.44
CA PHE A 93 -12.13 -4.56 -0.33
C PHE A 93 -10.68 -4.07 -0.22
N TYR A 94 -9.70 -4.97 -0.33
CA TYR A 94 -8.28 -4.63 -0.27
C TYR A 94 -7.79 -3.81 -1.46
N GLY A 95 -8.26 -4.12 -2.67
CA GLY A 95 -7.93 -3.33 -3.85
C GLY A 95 -8.51 -1.92 -3.80
N LEU A 96 -9.71 -1.76 -3.23
CA LEU A 96 -10.33 -0.46 -2.99
C LEU A 96 -9.58 0.33 -1.90
N VAL A 97 -9.22 -0.32 -0.79
CA VAL A 97 -8.41 0.32 0.27
C VAL A 97 -7.07 0.80 -0.30
N ASP A 98 -6.35 -0.03 -1.04
CA ASP A 98 -5.09 0.37 -1.67
C ASP A 98 -5.31 1.51 -2.68
N PHE A 99 -6.39 1.48 -3.47
CA PHE A 99 -6.73 2.56 -4.40
C PHE A 99 -7.02 3.89 -3.69
N PHE A 100 -7.92 3.91 -2.71
CA PHE A 100 -8.27 5.10 -1.93
C PHE A 100 -7.07 5.66 -1.16
N SER A 101 -6.07 4.83 -0.92
CA SER A 101 -4.89 5.23 -0.21
C SER A 101 -3.87 6.00 -1.06
N ILE A 102 -3.87 5.80 -2.39
CA ILE A 102 -3.05 6.58 -3.35
C ILE A 102 -3.86 7.72 -3.98
N ALA A 103 -5.20 7.60 -4.05
CA ALA A 103 -6.08 8.58 -4.66
C ALA A 103 -5.87 10.04 -4.21
N PRO A 104 -5.66 10.36 -2.91
CA PRO A 104 -5.50 11.75 -2.46
C PRO A 104 -4.30 12.46 -3.08
N PHE A 105 -3.23 11.72 -3.40
CA PHE A 105 -2.06 12.27 -4.09
C PHE A 105 -2.41 12.70 -5.51
N TYR A 106 -3.00 11.80 -6.29
CA TYR A 106 -3.38 12.07 -7.68
C TYR A 106 -4.47 13.14 -7.80
N LEU A 107 -5.45 13.11 -6.89
CA LEU A 107 -6.50 14.14 -6.84
C LEU A 107 -5.94 15.50 -6.40
N GLY A 108 -4.88 15.52 -5.58
CA GLY A 108 -4.13 16.72 -5.21
C GLY A 108 -3.63 17.51 -6.43
N PHE A 109 -3.25 16.81 -7.49
CA PHE A 109 -2.80 17.42 -8.75
C PHE A 109 -3.91 18.16 -9.51
N LEU A 110 -5.18 17.84 -9.22
CA LEU A 110 -6.35 18.52 -9.79
C LEU A 110 -6.68 19.86 -9.09
N GLY A 111 -5.88 20.27 -8.11
CA GLY A 111 -5.86 21.65 -7.62
C GLY A 111 -6.91 22.02 -6.57
N THR A 112 -7.61 21.06 -5.96
CA THR A 112 -8.59 21.40 -4.91
C THR A 112 -7.93 21.40 -3.52
N GLN A 113 -8.18 22.42 -2.69
CA GLN A 113 -7.70 22.39 -1.30
C GLN A 113 -8.37 21.29 -0.44
N TYR A 114 -9.54 20.79 -0.87
CA TYR A 114 -10.30 19.78 -0.14
C TYR A 114 -9.72 18.37 -0.25
N VAL A 115 -8.98 18.04 -1.32
CA VAL A 115 -8.30 16.74 -1.45
C VAL A 115 -7.14 16.56 -0.47
N ARG A 116 -6.65 17.65 0.15
CA ARG A 116 -5.69 17.55 1.27
C ARG A 116 -6.28 16.81 2.46
N VAL A 117 -7.57 16.99 2.78
CA VAL A 117 -8.25 16.26 3.87
C VAL A 117 -8.39 14.78 3.53
N LEU A 118 -8.56 14.43 2.26
CA LEU A 118 -8.65 13.03 1.83
C LEU A 118 -7.36 12.25 2.09
N ARG A 119 -6.23 12.90 2.38
CA ARG A 119 -5.01 12.21 2.82
C ARG A 119 -5.21 11.44 4.14
N LEU A 120 -6.22 11.77 4.93
CA LEU A 120 -6.63 10.97 6.09
C LEU A 120 -7.11 9.57 5.70
N LEU A 121 -7.60 9.36 4.47
CA LEU A 121 -7.96 8.03 3.95
C LEU A 121 -6.77 7.07 3.93
N ARG A 122 -5.53 7.58 3.98
CA ARG A 122 -4.33 6.74 4.12
C ARG A 122 -4.36 5.90 5.41
N ILE A 123 -5.14 6.29 6.44
CA ILE A 123 -5.34 5.47 7.66
C ILE A 123 -6.02 4.14 7.36
N LEU A 124 -6.85 4.07 6.30
CA LEU A 124 -7.51 2.84 5.86
C LEU A 124 -6.49 1.76 5.47
N ARG A 125 -5.25 2.15 5.11
CA ARG A 125 -4.15 1.20 4.88
C ARG A 125 -3.82 0.34 6.10
N VAL A 126 -4.05 0.84 7.32
CA VAL A 126 -3.85 0.08 8.57
C VAL A 126 -4.98 -0.93 8.78
N ALA A 127 -6.21 -0.57 8.42
CA ALA A 127 -7.38 -1.45 8.59
C ALA A 127 -7.24 -2.79 7.85
N LYS A 128 -6.58 -2.80 6.69
CA LYS A 128 -6.24 -4.03 5.96
C LYS A 128 -5.43 -5.03 6.80
N ARG A 129 -4.57 -4.55 7.69
CA ARG A 129 -3.62 -5.40 8.44
C ARG A 129 -4.27 -6.08 9.65
N GLY A 130 -5.17 -5.36 10.33
CA GLY A 130 -5.88 -5.90 11.50
C GLY A 130 -6.86 -7.04 11.15
N GLU A 131 -7.38 -7.07 9.93
CA GLU A 131 -8.26 -8.15 9.48
C GLU A 131 -7.47 -9.43 9.12
N ILE A 132 -6.23 -9.30 8.64
CA ILE A 132 -5.35 -10.45 8.41
C ILE A 132 -4.97 -11.10 9.75
N GLU A 133 -4.74 -10.30 10.80
CA GLU A 133 -4.57 -10.80 12.17
C GLU A 133 -5.85 -11.41 12.74
N ALA A 134 -7.02 -10.81 12.50
CA ALA A 134 -8.30 -11.36 12.94
C ALA A 134 -8.60 -12.73 12.30
N ALA A 135 -8.40 -12.84 10.98
CA ALA A 135 -8.54 -14.11 10.26
C ALA A 135 -7.52 -15.16 10.71
N ALA A 136 -6.29 -14.75 11.03
CA ALA A 136 -5.27 -15.65 11.59
C ALA A 136 -5.62 -16.13 13.02
N SER A 137 -6.27 -15.28 13.83
CA SER A 137 -6.72 -15.64 15.18
C SER A 137 -7.92 -16.59 15.19
N GLU A 138 -8.76 -16.55 14.15
CA GLU A 138 -9.88 -17.50 13.97
C GLU A 138 -9.35 -18.90 13.57
N ASP A 139 -8.37 -18.97 12.67
CA ASP A 139 -7.72 -20.23 12.27
C ASP A 139 -6.92 -20.91 13.41
N GLU A 140 -6.40 -20.14 14.37
CA GLU A 140 -5.73 -20.66 15.59
C GLU A 140 -6.73 -21.09 16.67
N ALA A 141 -7.92 -20.50 16.73
CA ALA A 141 -8.95 -20.87 17.71
C ALA A 141 -9.72 -22.15 17.34
N GLU A 142 -9.66 -22.58 16.07
CA GLU A 142 -10.27 -23.82 15.58
C GLU A 142 -9.31 -25.06 15.60
N GLN A 143 -8.05 -24.89 15.99
CA GLN A 143 -7.06 -25.99 16.16
C GLN A 143 -6.88 -26.39 17.63
#